data_AF-A0A7R9LTK3-F1
#
_entry.id   AF-A0A7R9LTK3-F1
#
_cell.length_a   1.000
_cell.length_b   1.000
_cell.length_c   1.000
_cell.angle_alpha   90.00
_cell.angle_beta   90.00
_cell.angle_gamma   90.00
#
_symmetry.space_group_name_H-M   'P 1'
#
loop_
_entity.id
_entity.type
_entity.pdbx_description
1 polymer ?
#
loop_
_entity_poly.entity_id
_entity_poly.type
_entity_poly.pdbx_seq_one_letter_code
_entity_poly.pdbx_strand_id
1 'polypeptide(L)'
;MWFGNLVTMDWWDDLWLNEGFASYMENLGVNYIHPDWKMLDQFVVTTTQWSMALDSLQSSHPIKAHVKNPAEIEALFDVISYKKGAALTRMLENFLGMDGLRAGLSRFLHKYQYRTAKTSDLWHCFSDVSAKQAINVSAIMDTWVEQKGYPVITVRRRGSQLVLSQRRFLSSVAESDTASLTDISPHGYVWIIPVTLITDRTVSTGTTSTAAAPQLIWLNSTEMSVPSPPVDQWFKLNVNQSGYYRVNYEPSVWQALTDTLNNHGYNRHR
;
A
#
# COMPACT_ATOMS: atom_id res chain seq x y z
N MET A 1 7.08 -17.70 -18.68
CA MET A 1 7.00 -17.13 -17.32
C MET A 1 8.01 -15.99 -17.21
N TRP A 2 7.61 -14.85 -16.64
CA TRP A 2 8.45 -13.64 -16.56
C TRP A 2 9.21 -13.55 -15.23
N PHE A 3 8.50 -13.30 -14.13
CA PHE A 3 9.09 -13.20 -12.78
C PHE A 3 9.56 -14.58 -12.29
N GLY A 4 10.80 -14.65 -11.81
CA GLY A 4 11.47 -15.87 -11.32
C GLY A 4 12.24 -16.66 -12.37
N ASN A 5 11.80 -16.66 -13.63
CA ASN A 5 12.48 -17.41 -14.71
C ASN A 5 13.23 -16.50 -15.68
N LEU A 6 12.55 -15.50 -16.25
CA LEU A 6 13.19 -14.58 -17.22
C LEU A 6 14.08 -13.58 -16.49
N VAL A 7 13.62 -13.09 -15.34
CA VAL A 7 14.40 -12.29 -14.41
C VAL A 7 14.27 -12.94 -13.04
N THR A 8 15.40 -13.29 -12.45
CA THR A 8 15.49 -13.94 -11.14
C THR A 8 16.05 -12.94 -10.14
N MET A 9 15.62 -12.99 -8.88
CA MET A 9 16.27 -12.20 -7.83
C MET A 9 17.76 -12.56 -7.71
N ASP A 10 18.60 -11.58 -7.38
CA ASP A 10 20.06 -11.78 -7.19
C ASP A 10 20.38 -12.67 -5.98
N TRP A 11 19.57 -12.54 -4.93
CA TRP A 11 19.62 -13.39 -3.75
C TRP A 11 18.25 -13.49 -3.09
N TRP A 12 18.08 -14.46 -2.19
CA TRP A 12 16.83 -14.73 -1.49
C TRP A 12 16.31 -13.57 -0.63
N ASP A 13 17.18 -12.62 -0.26
CA ASP A 13 16.78 -11.39 0.41
C ASP A 13 15.73 -10.59 -0.37
N ASP A 14 15.71 -10.75 -1.71
CA ASP A 14 14.80 -10.11 -2.64
C ASP A 14 13.75 -11.09 -3.20
N LEU A 15 13.46 -12.22 -2.52
CA LEU A 15 12.48 -13.24 -2.95
C LEU A 15 11.12 -12.63 -3.38
N TRP A 16 10.69 -11.59 -2.68
CA TRP A 16 9.44 -10.89 -2.94
C TRP A 16 9.34 -10.29 -4.35
N LEU A 17 10.48 -10.00 -5.03
CA LEU A 17 10.49 -9.54 -6.42
C LEU A 17 9.81 -10.54 -7.36
N ASN A 18 9.94 -11.83 -7.06
CA ASN A 18 9.28 -12.86 -7.81
C ASN A 18 7.86 -13.06 -7.28
N GLU A 19 7.74 -13.37 -5.98
CA GLU A 19 6.49 -13.88 -5.39
C GLU A 19 5.43 -12.80 -5.21
N GLY A 20 5.83 -11.60 -4.78
CA GLY A 20 4.91 -10.48 -4.56
C GLY A 20 4.27 -9.99 -5.86
N PHE A 21 5.08 -9.85 -6.92
CA PHE A 21 4.58 -9.47 -8.24
C PHE A 21 3.75 -10.58 -8.87
N ALA A 22 4.20 -11.84 -8.82
CA ALA A 22 3.44 -12.97 -9.33
C ALA A 22 2.05 -13.06 -8.66
N SER A 23 2.00 -12.93 -7.33
CA SER A 23 0.76 -12.95 -6.55
C SER A 23 -0.22 -11.84 -6.96
N TYR A 24 0.27 -10.65 -7.29
CA TYR A 24 -0.61 -9.58 -7.79
C TYR A 24 -1.07 -9.83 -9.23
N MET A 25 -0.15 -10.26 -10.10
CA MET A 25 -0.44 -10.55 -11.51
C MET A 25 -1.42 -11.71 -11.68
N GLU A 26 -1.41 -12.69 -10.79
CA GLU A 26 -2.41 -13.76 -10.74
C GLU A 26 -3.82 -13.17 -10.61
N ASN A 27 -4.02 -12.27 -9.64
CA ASN A 27 -5.31 -11.63 -9.39
C ASN A 27 -5.73 -10.74 -10.56
N LEU A 28 -4.82 -9.97 -11.15
CA LEU A 28 -5.10 -9.16 -12.35
C LEU A 28 -5.48 -10.03 -13.55
N GLY A 29 -4.73 -11.12 -13.79
CA GLY A 29 -4.95 -12.04 -14.90
C GLY A 29 -6.30 -12.75 -14.80
N VAL A 30 -6.62 -13.31 -13.63
CA VAL A 30 -7.91 -13.96 -13.39
C VAL A 30 -9.05 -12.94 -13.48
N ASN A 31 -8.89 -11.74 -12.91
CA ASN A 31 -9.92 -10.70 -13.01
C ASN A 31 -10.17 -10.24 -14.46
N TYR A 32 -9.15 -10.28 -15.32
CA TYR A 32 -9.29 -9.95 -16.73
C TYR A 32 -10.03 -11.04 -17.52
N ILE A 33 -9.75 -12.32 -17.24
CA ILE A 33 -10.38 -13.46 -17.92
C ILE A 33 -11.79 -13.74 -17.37
N HIS A 34 -11.97 -13.62 -16.05
CA HIS A 34 -13.21 -13.87 -15.30
C HIS A 34 -13.58 -12.64 -14.44
N PRO A 35 -14.04 -11.54 -15.06
CA PRO A 35 -14.40 -10.31 -14.34
C PRO A 35 -15.59 -10.50 -13.39
N ASP A 36 -16.46 -11.48 -13.67
CA ASP A 36 -17.60 -11.87 -12.84
C ASP A 36 -17.19 -12.41 -11.46
N TRP A 37 -15.95 -12.92 -11.32
CA TRP A 37 -15.44 -13.41 -10.04
C TRP A 37 -15.01 -12.29 -9.09
N LYS A 38 -14.83 -11.06 -9.61
CA LYS A 38 -14.47 -9.87 -8.81
C LYS A 38 -13.22 -10.10 -7.94
N MET A 39 -12.18 -10.71 -8.51
CA MET A 39 -10.96 -11.06 -7.78
C MET A 39 -10.31 -9.84 -7.10
N LEU A 40 -10.35 -8.67 -7.75
CA LEU A 40 -9.80 -7.45 -7.17
C LEU A 40 -10.60 -6.89 -5.98
N ASP A 41 -11.91 -7.17 -5.90
CA ASP A 41 -12.73 -6.83 -4.73
C ASP A 41 -12.35 -7.75 -3.56
N GLN A 42 -12.19 -9.05 -3.84
CA GLN A 42 -11.80 -10.05 -2.85
C GLN A 42 -10.37 -9.83 -2.33
N PHE A 43 -9.46 -9.33 -3.17
CA PHE A 43 -8.05 -9.08 -2.87
C PHE A 43 -7.84 -8.26 -1.60
N VAL A 44 -8.74 -7.30 -1.32
CA VAL A 44 -8.68 -6.48 -0.10
C VAL A 44 -8.72 -7.37 1.14
N VAL A 45 -9.61 -8.36 1.18
CA VAL A 45 -9.82 -9.23 2.35
C VAL A 45 -8.80 -10.37 2.35
N THR A 46 -8.66 -11.07 1.23
CA THR A 46 -7.90 -12.32 1.14
C THR A 46 -6.39 -12.12 1.06
N THR A 47 -5.94 -10.92 0.71
CA THR A 47 -4.52 -10.58 0.57
C THR A 47 -4.14 -9.44 1.49
N THR A 48 -4.74 -8.26 1.31
CA THR A 48 -4.30 -7.04 2.03
C THR A 48 -4.57 -7.10 3.53
N GLN A 49 -5.80 -7.40 3.96
CA GLN A 49 -6.14 -7.47 5.39
C GLN A 49 -5.46 -8.66 6.09
N TRP A 50 -5.33 -9.79 5.41
CA TRP A 50 -4.62 -10.95 5.96
C TRP A 50 -3.15 -10.61 6.22
N SER A 51 -2.42 -10.06 5.24
CA SER A 51 -1.03 -9.68 5.47
C SER A 51 -0.91 -8.61 6.55
N MET A 52 -1.84 -7.64 6.62
CA MET A 52 -1.89 -6.65 7.70
C MET A 52 -2.10 -7.26 9.10
N ALA A 53 -2.75 -8.41 9.22
CA ALA A 53 -2.98 -9.06 10.52
C ALA A 53 -1.69 -9.68 11.08
N LEU A 54 -0.86 -10.26 10.21
CA LEU A 54 0.44 -10.82 10.59
C LEU A 54 1.50 -9.73 10.72
N ASP A 55 1.45 -8.72 9.84
CA ASP A 55 2.44 -7.65 9.81
C ASP A 55 2.27 -6.64 10.97
N SER A 56 1.13 -6.67 11.68
CA SER A 56 0.94 -5.92 12.92
C SER A 56 1.57 -6.58 14.16
N LEU A 57 2.16 -7.77 14.01
CA LEU A 57 2.84 -8.46 15.10
C LEU A 57 4.28 -7.96 15.24
N GLN A 58 4.78 -7.96 16.47
CA GLN A 58 6.18 -7.58 16.75
C GLN A 58 7.18 -8.51 16.04
N SER A 59 6.79 -9.78 15.86
CA SER A 59 7.54 -10.85 15.20
C SER A 59 7.52 -10.78 13.66
N SER A 60 6.86 -9.79 13.05
CA SER A 60 6.94 -9.59 11.61
C SER A 60 8.38 -9.28 11.16
N HIS A 61 8.62 -9.29 9.85
CA HIS A 61 9.90 -8.94 9.24
C HIS A 61 9.71 -7.96 8.05
N PRO A 62 10.77 -7.24 7.65
CA PRO A 62 10.75 -6.47 6.41
C PRO A 62 10.51 -7.39 5.21
N ILE A 63 9.94 -6.86 4.13
CA ILE A 63 9.77 -7.66 2.90
C ILE A 63 11.14 -8.03 2.31
N LYS A 64 12.06 -7.06 2.30
CA LYS A 64 13.46 -7.28 1.96
C LYS A 64 14.19 -7.66 3.23
N ALA A 65 14.27 -8.95 3.51
CA ALA A 65 14.84 -9.50 4.74
C ALA A 65 16.17 -10.20 4.46
N HIS A 66 17.20 -9.89 5.24
CA HIS A 66 18.51 -10.48 5.04
C HIS A 66 18.57 -11.94 5.55
N VAL A 67 18.95 -12.88 4.69
CA VAL A 67 19.02 -14.32 5.00
C VAL A 67 20.33 -14.96 4.53
N LYS A 68 20.82 -15.92 5.30
CA LYS A 68 22.15 -16.53 5.14
C LYS A 68 22.15 -18.04 5.03
N ASN A 69 21.18 -18.72 5.63
CA ASN A 69 21.13 -20.18 5.68
C ASN A 69 19.79 -20.72 5.14
N PRO A 70 19.72 -22.02 4.79
CA PRO A 70 18.52 -22.60 4.18
C PRO A 70 17.23 -22.44 5.02
N ALA A 71 17.32 -22.53 6.34
CA ALA A 71 16.15 -22.39 7.22
C ALA A 71 15.62 -20.94 7.22
N GLU A 72 16.52 -19.96 7.22
CA GLU A 72 16.15 -18.54 7.06
C GLU A 72 15.55 -18.26 5.68
N ILE A 73 16.09 -18.87 4.63
CA ILE A 73 15.55 -18.75 3.27
C ILE A 73 14.14 -19.33 3.20
N GLU A 74 13.92 -20.53 3.75
CA GLU A 74 12.61 -21.18 3.78
C GLU A 74 11.59 -20.36 4.57
N ALA A 75 12.03 -19.70 5.65
CA ALA A 75 11.17 -18.82 6.44
C ALA A 75 10.67 -17.58 5.67
N LEU A 76 11.30 -17.17 4.56
CA LEU A 76 10.81 -16.09 3.70
C LEU A 76 9.66 -16.50 2.78
N PHE A 77 9.38 -17.80 2.64
CA PHE A 77 8.24 -18.29 1.86
C PHE A 77 6.95 -18.18 2.66
N ASP A 78 6.57 -16.96 3.01
CA ASP A 78 5.54 -16.67 3.98
C ASP A 78 4.50 -15.66 3.45
N VAL A 79 3.55 -15.28 4.32
CA VAL A 79 2.51 -14.32 3.97
C VAL A 79 3.07 -12.92 3.66
N ILE A 80 4.19 -12.52 4.28
CA ILE A 80 4.78 -11.21 4.04
C ILE A 80 5.37 -11.13 2.63
N SER A 81 6.20 -12.07 2.20
CA SER A 81 6.80 -12.04 0.86
C SER A 81 5.76 -12.09 -0.26
N TYR A 82 4.69 -12.88 -0.09
CA TYR A 82 3.65 -13.05 -1.10
C TYR A 82 2.59 -11.95 -1.02
N LYS A 83 1.85 -11.89 0.09
CA LYS A 83 0.62 -11.08 0.19
C LYS A 83 0.92 -9.61 0.47
N LYS A 84 1.90 -9.28 1.33
CA LYS A 84 2.32 -7.87 1.52
C LYS A 84 2.99 -7.36 0.26
N GLY A 85 3.86 -8.15 -0.38
CA GLY A 85 4.46 -7.82 -1.69
C GLY A 85 3.39 -7.51 -2.75
N ALA A 86 2.35 -8.34 -2.86
CA ALA A 86 1.23 -8.09 -3.77
C ALA A 86 0.45 -6.81 -3.42
N ALA A 87 0.17 -6.59 -2.13
CA ALA A 87 -0.56 -5.40 -1.69
C ALA A 87 0.22 -4.10 -1.92
N LEU A 88 1.55 -4.13 -1.75
CA LEU A 88 2.42 -3.01 -2.12
C LEU A 88 2.45 -2.79 -3.63
N THR A 89 2.41 -3.84 -4.44
CA THR A 89 2.31 -3.73 -5.90
C THR A 89 1.00 -3.07 -6.33
N ARG A 90 -0.12 -3.42 -5.68
CA ARG A 90 -1.41 -2.75 -5.88
C ARG A 90 -1.37 -1.28 -5.47
N MET A 91 -0.68 -0.95 -4.38
CA MET A 91 -0.48 0.45 -3.97
C MET A 91 0.36 1.23 -4.98
N LEU A 92 1.44 0.61 -5.50
CA LEU A 92 2.28 1.16 -6.57
C LEU A 92 1.47 1.44 -7.83
N GLU A 93 0.62 0.50 -8.26
CA GLU A 93 -0.32 0.72 -9.36
C GLU A 93 -1.25 1.90 -9.07
N ASN A 94 -1.75 2.03 -7.85
CA ASN A 94 -2.72 3.07 -7.52
C ASN A 94 -2.16 4.49 -7.75
N PHE A 95 -0.91 4.75 -7.38
CA PHE A 95 -0.32 6.09 -7.54
C PHE A 95 0.42 6.31 -8.87
N LEU A 96 0.82 5.25 -9.58
CA LEU A 96 1.41 5.37 -10.93
C LEU A 96 0.39 5.24 -12.07
N GLY A 97 -0.77 4.63 -11.79
CA GLY A 97 -1.69 4.11 -12.78
C GLY A 97 -1.21 2.81 -13.42
N MET A 98 -2.13 2.09 -14.05
CA MET A 98 -1.84 0.82 -14.75
C MET A 98 -0.80 0.99 -15.87
N ASP A 99 -0.81 2.13 -16.58
CA ASP A 99 0.17 2.42 -17.63
C ASP A 99 1.58 2.61 -17.05
N GLY A 100 1.69 3.30 -15.91
CA GLY A 100 2.95 3.44 -15.18
C GLY A 100 3.45 2.09 -14.65
N LEU A 101 2.54 1.26 -14.12
CA LEU A 101 2.87 -0.10 -13.69
C LEU A 101 3.43 -0.93 -14.85
N ARG A 102 2.71 -0.97 -15.98
CA ARG A 102 3.09 -1.74 -17.16
C ARG A 102 4.42 -1.24 -17.76
N ALA A 103 4.61 0.06 -17.86
CA ALA A 103 5.83 0.64 -18.41
C ALA A 103 7.05 0.35 -17.53
N GLY A 104 6.92 0.46 -16.19
CA GLY A 104 7.98 0.12 -15.24
C GLY A 104 8.38 -1.35 -15.32
N LEU A 105 7.40 -2.25 -15.32
CA LEU A 105 7.63 -3.70 -15.45
C LEU A 105 8.21 -4.08 -16.80
N SER A 106 7.70 -3.52 -17.90
CA SER A 106 8.24 -3.78 -19.25
C SER A 106 9.70 -3.34 -19.35
N ARG A 107 10.04 -2.15 -18.83
CA ARG A 107 11.42 -1.67 -18.78
C ARG A 107 12.32 -2.60 -17.96
N PHE A 108 11.86 -3.01 -16.78
CA PHE A 108 12.59 -3.94 -15.91
C PHE A 108 12.84 -5.29 -16.60
N LEU A 109 11.80 -5.94 -17.11
CA LEU A 109 11.90 -7.24 -17.77
C LEU A 109 12.82 -7.19 -19.00
N HIS A 110 12.72 -6.15 -19.83
CA HIS A 110 13.61 -6.01 -21.00
C HIS A 110 15.07 -5.76 -20.63
N LYS A 111 15.32 -4.99 -19.56
CA LYS A 111 16.68 -4.63 -19.14
C LYS A 111 17.40 -5.79 -18.44
N TYR A 112 16.68 -6.59 -17.67
CA TYR A 112 17.24 -7.66 -16.83
C TYR A 112 16.92 -9.08 -17.33
N GLN A 113 16.29 -9.23 -18.50
CA GLN A 113 16.05 -10.56 -19.10
C GLN A 113 17.34 -11.41 -19.14
N TYR A 114 17.20 -12.68 -18.75
CA TYR A 114 18.27 -13.68 -18.66
C TYR A 114 19.37 -13.32 -17.65
N ARG A 115 19.06 -12.51 -16.65
CA ARG A 115 19.98 -12.07 -15.59
C ARG A 115 19.29 -12.06 -14.23
N THR A 116 20.10 -11.81 -13.21
CA THR A 116 19.61 -11.48 -11.88
C THR A 116 19.31 -9.99 -11.73
N ALA A 117 18.48 -9.64 -10.74
CA ALA A 117 18.18 -8.26 -10.38
C ALA A 117 17.95 -8.08 -8.88
N LYS A 118 18.20 -6.88 -8.38
CA LYS A 118 17.93 -6.48 -6.99
C LYS A 118 16.67 -5.62 -6.89
N THR A 119 16.16 -5.44 -5.67
CA THR A 119 15.02 -4.54 -5.45
C THR A 119 15.29 -3.10 -5.95
N SER A 120 16.53 -2.61 -5.78
CA SER A 120 16.93 -1.29 -6.28
C SER A 120 16.87 -1.17 -7.80
N ASP A 121 17.18 -2.25 -8.54
CA ASP A 121 17.11 -2.29 -10.00
C ASP A 121 15.68 -2.09 -10.52
N LEU A 122 14.73 -2.74 -9.84
CA LEU A 122 13.30 -2.59 -10.11
C LEU A 122 12.87 -1.13 -9.89
N TRP A 123 13.20 -0.57 -8.73
CA TRP A 123 12.81 0.80 -8.38
C TRP A 123 13.43 1.86 -9.28
N HIS A 124 14.66 1.66 -9.76
CA HIS A 124 15.23 2.53 -10.78
C HIS A 124 14.42 2.49 -12.08
N CYS A 125 13.97 1.32 -12.53
CA CYS A 125 13.13 1.21 -13.73
C CYS A 125 11.79 1.93 -13.57
N PHE A 126 11.18 1.85 -12.39
CA PHE A 126 9.95 2.59 -12.10
C PHE A 126 10.17 4.09 -11.99
N SER A 127 11.23 4.52 -11.30
CA SER A 127 11.58 5.94 -11.12
C SER A 127 11.88 6.62 -12.47
N ASP A 128 12.52 5.91 -13.41
CA ASP A 128 12.74 6.38 -14.78
C ASP A 128 11.41 6.67 -15.51
N VAL A 129 10.41 5.79 -15.33
CA VAL A 129 9.09 5.91 -15.99
C VAL A 129 8.27 7.03 -15.35
N SER A 130 8.34 7.18 -14.03
CA SER A 130 7.59 8.17 -13.28
C SER A 130 8.29 9.53 -13.15
N ALA A 131 9.46 9.71 -13.77
CA ALA A 131 10.24 10.95 -13.71
C ALA A 131 9.43 12.17 -14.19
N LYS A 132 8.57 12.00 -15.20
CA LYS A 132 7.68 13.07 -15.70
C LYS A 132 6.62 13.51 -14.68
N GLN A 133 6.30 12.64 -13.71
CA GLN A 133 5.36 12.91 -12.62
C GLN A 133 6.07 13.44 -11.37
N ALA A 134 7.40 13.60 -11.41
CA ALA A 134 8.25 13.94 -10.26
C ALA A 134 8.09 12.96 -9.07
N ILE A 135 7.76 11.70 -9.36
CA ILE A 135 7.63 10.64 -8.37
C ILE A 135 8.92 9.82 -8.35
N ASN A 136 9.61 9.79 -7.21
CA ASN A 136 10.77 8.93 -6.97
C ASN A 136 10.30 7.64 -6.29
N VAL A 137 10.10 6.59 -7.10
CA VAL A 137 9.57 5.30 -6.62
C VAL A 137 10.55 4.61 -5.69
N SER A 138 11.86 4.72 -5.91
CA SER A 138 12.86 4.18 -4.98
C SER A 138 12.70 4.76 -3.58
N ALA A 139 12.72 6.09 -3.47
CA ALA A 139 12.60 6.76 -2.17
C ALA A 139 11.29 6.40 -1.45
N ILE A 140 10.19 6.24 -2.20
CA ILE A 140 8.91 5.84 -1.62
C ILE A 140 8.96 4.39 -1.15
N MET A 141 9.25 3.46 -2.07
CA MET A 141 9.09 2.03 -1.85
C MET A 141 10.16 1.43 -0.95
N ASP A 142 11.34 2.04 -0.84
CA ASP A 142 12.35 1.64 0.15
C ASP A 142 11.79 1.74 1.58
N THR A 143 11.01 2.79 1.89
CA THR A 143 10.34 2.90 3.19
C THR A 143 9.30 1.79 3.43
N TRP A 144 8.83 1.10 2.39
CA TRP A 144 7.83 0.03 2.50
C TRP A 144 8.42 -1.37 2.56
N VAL A 145 9.56 -1.60 1.90
CA VAL A 145 10.17 -2.95 1.81
C VAL A 145 11.27 -3.18 2.83
N GLU A 146 11.96 -2.15 3.30
CA GLU A 146 13.14 -2.27 4.19
C GLU A 146 12.82 -2.21 5.67
N GLN A 147 11.55 -1.99 6.04
CA GLN A 147 11.08 -2.04 7.42
C GLN A 147 9.84 -2.92 7.54
N LYS A 148 9.70 -3.57 8.69
CA LYS A 148 8.55 -4.42 9.02
C LYS A 148 7.34 -3.60 9.44
N GLY A 149 6.16 -4.20 9.36
CA GLY A 149 4.92 -3.54 9.71
C GLY A 149 4.46 -2.53 8.67
N TYR A 150 3.48 -1.75 9.10
CA TYR A 150 2.83 -0.71 8.29
C TYR A 150 2.28 0.39 9.21
N PRO A 151 1.99 1.58 8.67
CA PRO A 151 1.53 2.69 9.49
C PRO A 151 0.01 2.65 9.73
N VAL A 152 -0.39 3.23 10.85
CA VAL A 152 -1.72 3.81 11.04
C VAL A 152 -1.62 5.32 10.93
N ILE A 153 -2.46 5.91 10.08
CA ILE A 153 -2.63 7.36 9.99
C ILE A 153 -3.72 7.78 10.96
N THR A 154 -3.41 8.66 11.90
CA THR A 154 -4.40 9.32 12.75
C THR A 154 -4.77 10.67 12.14
N VAL A 155 -6.07 10.92 11.98
CA VAL A 155 -6.61 12.14 11.38
C VAL A 155 -7.32 12.96 12.44
N ARG A 156 -6.91 14.22 12.59
CA ARG A 156 -7.53 15.18 13.51
C ARG A 156 -7.86 16.48 12.79
N ARG A 157 -8.98 17.12 13.12
CA ARG A 157 -9.31 18.43 12.58
C ARG A 157 -8.80 19.52 13.51
N ARG A 158 -8.13 20.53 12.93
CA ARG A 158 -7.67 21.73 13.64
C ARG A 158 -8.05 22.97 12.84
N GLY A 159 -9.19 23.56 13.18
CA GLY A 159 -9.75 24.68 12.42
C GLY A 159 -10.05 24.28 10.97
N SER A 160 -9.40 24.96 10.02
CA SER A 160 -9.53 24.70 8.57
C SER A 160 -8.55 23.65 8.03
N GLN A 161 -7.83 22.92 8.90
CA GLN A 161 -6.83 21.93 8.50
C GLN A 161 -7.17 20.52 9.06
N LEU A 162 -6.80 19.49 8.31
CA LEU A 162 -6.64 18.12 8.82
C LEU A 162 -5.16 17.90 9.14
N VAL A 163 -4.88 17.52 10.37
CA VAL A 163 -3.59 17.04 10.82
C VAL A 163 -3.56 15.53 10.63
N LEU A 164 -2.66 15.08 9.76
CA LEU A 164 -2.39 13.67 9.48
C LEU A 164 -1.09 13.29 10.19
N SER A 165 -1.15 12.35 11.13
CA SER A 165 0.04 11.81 11.78
C SER A 165 0.16 10.32 11.54
N GLN A 166 1.37 9.82 11.32
CA GLN A 166 1.65 8.40 11.12
C GLN A 166 2.48 7.83 12.27
N ARG A 167 2.22 6.56 12.57
CA ARG A 167 3.05 5.71 13.43
C ARG A 167 2.89 4.27 13.01
N ARG A 168 3.85 3.40 13.35
CA ARG A 168 3.70 1.96 13.16
C ARG A 168 2.45 1.45 13.87
N PHE A 169 1.66 0.61 13.20
CA PHE A 169 0.52 -0.08 13.80
C PHE A 169 0.98 -1.41 14.41
N LEU A 170 0.57 -1.66 15.65
CA LEU A 170 0.77 -2.92 16.36
C LEU A 170 -0.58 -3.40 16.92
N SER A 171 -0.88 -4.69 16.75
CA SER A 171 -2.16 -5.27 17.22
C SER A 171 -2.18 -5.53 18.73
N SER A 172 -1.01 -5.76 19.33
CA SER A 172 -0.83 -5.83 20.78
C SER A 172 0.09 -4.71 21.21
N VAL A 173 -0.45 -3.78 22.00
CA VAL A 173 0.33 -2.71 22.61
C VAL A 173 0.97 -3.29 23.87
N ALA A 174 2.28 -3.54 23.88
CA ALA A 174 2.98 -3.27 25.11
C ALA A 174 2.96 -1.74 25.23
N GLU A 175 2.46 -1.17 26.34
CA GLU A 175 2.16 0.27 26.56
C GLU A 175 3.32 1.25 26.31
N SER A 176 4.46 0.74 25.88
CA SER A 176 5.53 1.51 25.30
C SER A 176 5.96 0.85 24.00
N ASP A 177 6.06 1.66 22.95
CA ASP A 177 6.90 1.39 21.77
C ASP A 177 8.39 1.40 22.18
N THR A 178 8.73 0.97 23.41
CA THR A 178 10.03 0.40 23.76
C THR A 178 10.09 -1.02 23.17
N ALA A 179 9.64 -1.17 21.92
CA ALA A 179 9.98 -2.29 21.08
C ALA A 179 11.50 -2.25 20.92
N SER A 180 12.16 -2.82 21.94
CA SER A 180 13.53 -3.26 22.08
C SER A 180 14.61 -2.31 21.56
N LEU A 181 15.65 -2.06 22.37
CA LEU A 181 16.92 -1.47 21.91
C LEU A 181 17.55 -2.18 20.68
N THR A 182 16.95 -3.29 20.22
CA THR A 182 17.35 -4.12 19.09
C THR A 182 16.48 -3.99 17.84
N ASP A 183 15.29 -3.36 17.87
CA ASP A 183 14.39 -3.23 16.71
C ASP A 183 14.59 -1.86 16.00
N ILE A 184 15.74 -1.69 15.36
CA ILE A 184 16.12 -0.44 14.69
C ILE A 184 15.66 -0.48 13.23
N SER A 185 14.69 0.38 12.87
CA SER A 185 14.30 0.58 11.47
C SER A 185 15.28 1.53 10.76
N PRO A 186 15.72 1.22 9.52
CA PRO A 186 16.54 2.12 8.72
C PRO A 186 15.82 3.42 8.34
N HIS A 187 14.48 3.44 8.38
CA HIS A 187 13.63 4.59 8.07
C HIS A 187 12.90 5.14 9.31
N GLY A 188 13.30 4.71 10.52
CA GLY A 188 12.73 5.19 11.78
C GLY A 188 11.22 4.95 11.95
N TYR A 189 10.67 3.94 11.26
CA TYR A 189 9.22 3.69 11.18
C TYR A 189 8.42 4.90 10.67
N VAL A 190 9.01 5.63 9.72
CA VAL A 190 8.32 6.63 8.90
C VAL A 190 8.23 6.10 7.48
N TRP A 191 7.05 6.20 6.89
CA TRP A 191 6.79 5.82 5.50
C TRP A 191 6.50 7.06 4.65
N ILE A 192 6.82 7.00 3.37
CA ILE A 192 6.28 7.94 2.39
C ILE A 192 4.97 7.36 1.86
N ILE A 193 3.84 7.92 2.31
CA ILE A 193 2.53 7.33 2.11
C ILE A 193 1.74 8.08 1.03
N PRO A 194 1.28 7.39 -0.05
CA PRO A 194 0.32 7.92 -1.00
C PRO A 194 -1.10 7.87 -0.40
N VAL A 195 -1.48 8.95 0.28
CA VAL A 195 -2.79 9.08 0.93
C VAL A 195 -3.83 9.49 -0.10
N THR A 196 -4.85 8.67 -0.31
CA THR A 196 -5.99 9.02 -1.16
C THR A 196 -7.14 9.55 -0.31
N LEU A 197 -7.80 10.62 -0.75
CA LEU A 197 -8.92 11.28 -0.06
C LEU A 197 -10.12 11.42 -0.99
N ILE A 198 -11.31 11.06 -0.50
CA ILE A 198 -12.61 11.36 -1.12
C ILE A 198 -13.52 12.09 -0.13
N THR A 199 -14.46 12.87 -0.67
CA THR A 199 -15.54 13.53 0.07
C THR A 199 -16.91 13.19 -0.54
N ASP A 200 -17.98 13.47 0.19
CA ASP A 200 -19.37 13.35 -0.29
C ASP A 200 -19.63 13.95 -1.68
N ARG A 201 -19.04 15.11 -2.00
CA ARG A 201 -19.18 15.80 -3.29
C ARG A 201 -18.44 15.11 -4.43
N THR A 202 -17.32 14.44 -4.15
CA THR A 202 -16.62 13.63 -5.17
C THR A 202 -17.44 12.42 -5.62
N VAL A 203 -18.41 11.99 -4.79
CA VAL A 203 -19.31 10.85 -5.04
C VAL A 203 -20.63 11.29 -5.73
N SER A 204 -21.00 12.57 -5.65
CA SER A 204 -22.34 13.06 -6.01
C SER A 204 -22.49 13.64 -7.44
N THR A 205 -21.46 13.64 -8.29
CA THR A 205 -21.58 14.16 -9.67
C THR A 205 -22.25 13.13 -10.61
N GLY A 206 -23.56 12.94 -10.47
CA GLY A 206 -24.43 12.32 -11.48
C GLY A 206 -25.02 13.40 -12.39
N THR A 207 -24.64 13.47 -13.67
CA THR A 207 -25.46 12.97 -14.80
C THR A 207 -24.61 12.67 -16.05
N THR A 208 -23.29 12.80 -15.93
CA THR A 208 -22.27 12.26 -16.84
C THR A 208 -21.21 11.64 -15.95
N SER A 209 -21.24 10.31 -15.83
CA SER A 209 -20.44 9.53 -14.89
C SER A 209 -18.94 9.62 -15.21
N THR A 210 -18.28 10.61 -14.63
CA THR A 210 -16.87 10.50 -14.26
C THR A 210 -16.79 10.88 -12.79
N ALA A 211 -16.84 9.87 -11.92
CA ALA A 211 -16.55 10.04 -10.50
C ALA A 211 -15.22 10.81 -10.40
N ALA A 212 -15.19 11.90 -9.64
CA ALA A 212 -13.96 12.68 -9.50
C ALA A 212 -12.87 11.77 -8.93
N ALA A 213 -11.69 11.76 -9.57
CA ALA A 213 -10.57 10.96 -9.10
C ALA A 213 -10.22 11.32 -7.65
N PRO A 214 -9.89 10.33 -6.80
CA PRO A 214 -9.43 10.61 -5.44
C PRO A 214 -8.29 11.63 -5.41
N GLN A 215 -8.32 12.55 -4.46
CA GLN A 215 -7.20 13.45 -4.24
C GLN A 215 -6.02 12.66 -3.66
N LEU A 216 -4.84 12.78 -4.27
CA LEU A 216 -3.58 12.20 -3.77
C LEU A 216 -2.83 13.21 -2.90
N ILE A 217 -2.42 12.78 -1.71
CA ILE A 217 -1.65 13.55 -0.73
C ILE A 217 -0.44 12.71 -0.33
N TRP A 218 0.76 13.29 -0.36
CA TRP A 218 1.99 12.59 0.05
C TRP A 218 2.33 12.91 1.50
N LEU A 219 2.10 11.96 2.41
CA LEU A 219 2.55 12.07 3.79
C LEU A 219 3.97 11.51 3.91
N ASN A 220 4.96 12.39 4.01
CA ASN A 220 6.40 12.05 4.03
C ASN A 220 7.10 12.41 5.35
N SER A 221 6.32 12.77 6.37
CA SER A 221 6.77 13.14 7.71
C SER A 221 5.93 12.43 8.76
N THR A 222 6.35 12.47 10.02
CA THR A 222 5.57 11.95 11.15
C THR A 222 4.22 12.64 11.29
N GLU A 223 4.14 13.92 10.93
CA GLU A 223 2.93 14.72 10.92
C GLU A 223 2.93 15.74 9.78
N MET A 224 1.77 15.97 9.16
CA MET A 224 1.54 16.98 8.13
C MET A 224 0.14 17.58 8.29
N SER A 225 -0.02 18.86 7.94
CA SER A 225 -1.34 19.50 7.84
C SER A 225 -1.75 19.68 6.38
N VAL A 226 -3.01 19.38 6.07
CA VAL A 226 -3.62 19.59 4.75
C VAL A 226 -4.94 20.33 4.89
N PRO A 227 -5.41 21.04 3.84
CA PRO A 227 -6.72 21.69 3.87
C PRO A 227 -7.84 20.73 4.25
N SER A 228 -8.69 21.16 5.18
CA SER A 228 -9.81 20.34 5.63
C SER A 228 -11.03 20.50 4.71
N PRO A 229 -11.71 19.41 4.35
CA PRO A 229 -13.05 19.50 3.77
C PRO A 229 -13.98 20.29 4.70
N PRO A 230 -15.03 20.94 4.19
CA PRO A 230 -16.05 21.58 5.02
C PRO A 230 -16.61 20.66 6.12
N VAL A 231 -17.02 21.23 7.26
CA VAL A 231 -17.45 20.46 8.45
C VAL A 231 -18.72 19.66 8.20
N ASP A 232 -19.56 20.13 7.27
CA ASP A 232 -20.79 19.48 6.82
C ASP A 232 -20.54 18.31 5.83
N GLN A 233 -19.29 18.04 5.45
CA GLN A 233 -18.93 16.97 4.53
C GLN A 233 -18.22 15.82 5.26
N TRP A 234 -18.67 14.60 5.02
CA TRP A 234 -17.87 13.43 5.36
C TRP A 234 -16.69 13.29 4.39
N PHE A 235 -15.61 12.71 4.88
CA PHE A 235 -14.45 12.39 4.05
C PHE A 235 -13.87 11.03 4.45
N LYS A 236 -13.23 10.34 3.51
CA LYS A 236 -12.62 9.03 3.71
C LYS A 236 -11.24 9.00 3.08
N LEU A 237 -10.24 8.67 3.90
CA LEU A 237 -8.88 8.39 3.44
C LEU A 237 -8.73 6.92 3.06
N ASN A 238 -7.71 6.57 2.26
CA ASN A 238 -7.46 5.20 1.78
C ASN A 238 -8.66 4.65 1.00
N VAL A 239 -8.93 5.26 -0.14
CA VAL A 239 -10.02 4.88 -1.06
C VAL A 239 -9.77 3.46 -1.55
N ASN A 240 -10.80 2.62 -1.54
CA ASN A 240 -10.75 1.21 -1.94
C ASN A 240 -9.74 0.34 -1.19
N GLN A 241 -9.23 0.81 -0.04
CA GLN A 241 -8.15 0.14 0.71
C GLN A 241 -6.97 -0.22 -0.21
N SER A 242 -6.62 0.67 -1.14
CA SER A 242 -5.52 0.45 -2.10
C SER A 242 -4.14 0.74 -1.49
N GLY A 243 -4.09 1.58 -0.46
CA GLY A 243 -2.89 1.84 0.32
C GLY A 243 -2.70 0.81 1.43
N TYR A 244 -1.44 0.42 1.67
CA TYR A 244 -1.07 -0.54 2.70
C TYR A 244 -0.94 0.11 4.09
N TYR A 245 -2.00 0.77 4.55
CA TYR A 245 -2.05 1.43 5.86
C TYR A 245 -3.46 1.43 6.45
N ARG A 246 -3.53 1.62 7.76
CA ARG A 246 -4.80 1.85 8.47
C ARG A 246 -5.05 3.35 8.63
N VAL A 247 -6.32 3.71 8.79
CA VAL A 247 -6.71 5.08 9.13
C VAL A 247 -7.55 5.05 10.40
N ASN A 248 -7.19 5.92 11.33
CA ASN A 248 -7.95 6.19 12.54
C ASN A 248 -8.39 7.66 12.52
N TYR A 249 -9.69 7.89 12.71
CA TYR A 249 -10.25 9.23 12.73
C TYR A 249 -10.49 9.69 14.17
N GLU A 250 -10.56 11.01 14.37
CA GLU A 250 -11.16 11.56 15.59
C GLU A 250 -12.64 11.16 15.72
N PRO A 251 -13.20 11.11 16.95
CA PRO A 251 -14.56 10.60 17.19
C PRO A 251 -15.66 11.28 16.36
N SER A 252 -15.57 12.59 16.12
CA SER A 252 -16.53 13.35 15.30
C SER A 252 -16.60 12.85 13.86
N VAL A 253 -15.44 12.55 13.26
CA VAL A 253 -15.37 12.04 11.88
C VAL A 253 -15.82 10.58 11.81
N TRP A 254 -15.49 9.76 12.83
CA TRP A 254 -16.06 8.41 12.94
C TRP A 254 -17.59 8.44 13.03
N GLN A 255 -18.16 9.36 13.79
CA GLN A 255 -19.60 9.53 13.91
C GLN A 255 -20.22 9.91 12.55
N ALA A 256 -19.65 10.88 11.84
CA ALA A 256 -20.14 11.28 10.51
C ALA A 256 -20.14 10.13 9.49
N LEU A 257 -19.09 9.30 9.48
CA LEU A 257 -19.03 8.10 8.64
C LEU A 257 -20.07 7.05 9.06
N THR A 258 -20.27 6.86 10.37
CA THR A 258 -21.28 5.95 10.92
C THR A 258 -22.69 6.39 10.54
N ASP A 259 -22.99 7.67 10.68
CA ASP A 259 -24.28 8.27 10.30
C ASP A 259 -24.52 8.12 8.81
N THR A 260 -23.49 8.34 7.98
CA THR A 260 -23.57 8.14 6.52
C THR A 260 -23.93 6.70 6.17
N LEU A 261 -23.30 5.71 6.82
CA LEU A 261 -23.59 4.28 6.59
C LEU A 261 -25.00 3.89 7.07
N ASN A 262 -25.44 4.42 8.20
CA ASN A 262 -26.77 4.14 8.76
C ASN A 262 -27.89 4.82 7.97
N ASN A 263 -27.70 6.07 7.54
CA ASN A 263 -28.69 6.85 6.81
C ASN A 263 -28.82 6.46 5.33
N HIS A 264 -27.78 5.86 4.74
CA HIS A 264 -27.82 5.30 3.39
C HIS A 264 -28.22 3.81 3.35
N GLY A 265 -28.76 3.27 4.44
CA GLY A 265 -29.28 1.90 4.49
C GLY A 265 -30.41 1.67 3.47
N TYR A 266 -30.23 0.60 2.67
CA TYR A 266 -31.26 -0.20 1.98
C TYR A 266 -31.64 -0.01 0.49
N ASN A 267 -31.01 0.85 -0.33
CA ASN A 267 -31.47 1.03 -1.73
C ASN A 267 -30.43 0.85 -2.86
N ARG A 268 -29.25 0.26 -2.64
CA ARG A 268 -28.22 0.12 -3.71
C ARG A 268 -27.70 -1.30 -4.01
N HIS A 269 -28.42 -2.34 -3.58
CA HIS A 269 -28.17 -3.71 -4.04
C HIS A 269 -29.45 -4.32 -4.63
N ARG A 270 -29.83 -3.85 -5.82
CA ARG A 270 -30.60 -4.59 -6.82
C ARG A 270 -30.00 -4.31 -8.18
#